data_AF-A0A970ETX3-F1
#
_entry.id   AF-A0A970ETX3-F1
#
_cell.length_a   1.000
_cell.length_b   1.000
_cell.length_c   1.000
_cell.angle_alpha   90.00
_cell.angle_beta   90.00
_cell.angle_gamma   90.00
#
_symmetry.space_group_name_H-M   'P 1'
#
loop_
_entity.id
_entity.type
_entity.pdbx_description
1 polymer ?
#
loop_
_entity_poly.entity_id
_entity_poly.type
_entity_poly.pdbx_seq_one_letter_code
_entity_poly.pdbx_strand_id
1 'polypeptide(L)'
;QAKEYIGELLSFLDEYTKKHFADEEKYMLSINYPEYAAQKVAHEDFIKRLAKLRSDYDASGGSLLVILNANQIVVDWLINHISNMDKKIGQFVANK
;
A
#
# COMPACT_ATOMS: atom_id res chain seq x y z
N GLN A 1 -25.29 0.60 4.56
CA GLN A 1 -24.80 1.52 3.50
C GLN A 1 -23.40 2.04 3.78
N ALA A 2 -23.15 3.13 4.51
CA ALA A 2 -21.78 3.68 4.66
C ALA A 2 -20.75 2.66 5.21
N LYS A 3 -21.15 1.83 6.19
CA LYS A 3 -20.33 0.75 6.76
C LYS A 3 -19.98 -0.36 5.74
N GLU A 4 -20.89 -0.70 4.83
CA GLU A 4 -20.65 -1.75 3.83
C GLU A 4 -19.65 -1.27 2.78
N TYR A 5 -19.85 -0.05 2.25
CA TYR A 5 -18.93 0.56 1.29
C TYR A 5 -17.50 0.68 1.81
N ILE A 6 -17.35 0.95 3.10
CA ILE A 6 -16.03 1.03 3.72
C ILE A 6 -15.38 -0.36 3.83
N GLY A 7 -16.15 -1.38 4.20
CA GLY A 7 -15.65 -2.75 4.24
C GLY A 7 -15.16 -3.21 2.86
N GLU A 8 -15.92 -2.89 1.82
CA GLU A 8 -15.56 -3.15 0.41
C GLU A 8 -14.30 -2.37 -0.01
N LEU A 9 -14.20 -1.08 0.34
CA LEU A 9 -13.02 -0.26 0.07
C LEU A 9 -11.75 -0.84 0.70
N LEU A 10 -11.82 -1.27 1.98
CA LEU A 10 -10.67 -1.87 2.66
C LEU A 10 -10.26 -3.20 2.02
N SER A 11 -11.23 -4.03 1.61
CA SER A 11 -10.94 -5.27 0.88
C SER A 11 -10.27 -4.98 -0.47
N PHE A 12 -10.81 -4.01 -1.22
CA PHE A 12 -10.24 -3.58 -2.49
C PHE A 12 -8.80 -3.08 -2.33
N LEU A 13 -8.53 -2.22 -1.34
CA LEU A 13 -7.19 -1.70 -1.09
C LEU A 13 -6.20 -2.82 -0.74
N ASP A 14 -6.61 -3.81 0.06
CA ASP A 14 -5.75 -4.93 0.45
C ASP A 14 -5.39 -5.80 -0.76
N GLU A 15 -6.37 -6.16 -1.58
CA GLU A 15 -6.15 -6.95 -2.80
C GLU A 15 -5.30 -6.19 -3.83
N TYR A 16 -5.63 -4.92 -4.06
CA TYR A 16 -4.96 -4.10 -5.06
C TYR A 16 -3.49 -3.86 -4.70
N THR A 17 -3.20 -3.52 -3.45
CA THR A 17 -1.83 -3.20 -3.00
C THR A 17 -0.95 -4.45 -3.00
N LYS A 18 -1.47 -5.61 -2.59
CA LYS A 18 -0.75 -6.88 -2.72
C LYS A 18 -0.42 -7.20 -4.17
N LYS A 19 -1.37 -7.01 -5.09
CA LYS A 19 -1.15 -7.26 -6.52
C LYS A 19 -0.12 -6.30 -7.12
N HIS A 20 -0.27 -5.01 -6.83
CA HIS A 20 0.61 -3.95 -7.31
C HIS A 20 2.06 -4.17 -6.85
N PHE A 21 2.28 -4.37 -5.54
CA PHE A 21 3.61 -4.62 -5.00
C PHE A 21 4.23 -5.92 -5.55
N ALA A 22 3.44 -6.98 -5.72
CA ALA A 22 3.95 -8.21 -6.33
C ALA A 22 4.43 -8.00 -7.77
N ASP A 23 3.73 -7.17 -8.56
CA ASP A 23 4.12 -6.84 -9.93
C ASP A 23 5.40 -5.99 -9.95
N GLU A 24 5.48 -4.98 -9.08
CA GLU A 24 6.68 -4.13 -8.96
C GLU A 24 7.89 -4.91 -8.47
N GLU A 25 7.74 -5.75 -7.45
CA GLU A 25 8.80 -6.60 -6.93
C GLU A 25 9.32 -7.56 -8.00
N LYS A 26 8.42 -8.19 -8.76
CA LYS A 26 8.79 -9.03 -9.88
C LYS A 26 9.56 -8.23 -10.93
N TYR A 27 9.13 -7.01 -11.22
CA TYR A 27 9.79 -6.15 -12.19
C TYR A 27 11.19 -5.72 -11.72
N MET A 28 11.30 -5.22 -10.49
CA MET A 28 12.56 -4.85 -9.83
C MET A 28 13.57 -5.99 -9.86
N LEU A 29 13.16 -7.22 -9.54
CA LEU A 29 14.03 -8.39 -9.62
C LEU A 29 14.49 -8.65 -11.05
N SER A 30 13.60 -8.55 -12.05
CA SER A 30 13.94 -8.80 -13.45
C SER A 30 14.96 -7.80 -14.02
N ILE A 31 15.00 -6.58 -13.49
CA ILE A 31 15.95 -5.55 -13.90
C ILE A 31 17.15 -5.44 -12.96
N ASN A 32 17.29 -6.31 -11.95
CA ASN A 32 18.32 -6.21 -10.90
C ASN A 32 18.35 -4.82 -10.24
N TYR A 33 17.19 -4.30 -9.86
CA TYR A 33 17.07 -3.00 -9.22
C TYR A 33 17.79 -2.98 -7.85
N PRO A 34 18.76 -2.07 -7.62
CA PRO A 34 19.63 -2.10 -6.45
C PRO A 34 18.93 -1.82 -5.12
N GLU A 35 17.85 -1.04 -5.11
CA GLU A 35 17.11 -0.72 -3.87
C GLU A 35 15.93 -1.68 -3.59
N TYR A 36 15.86 -2.84 -4.27
CA TYR A 36 14.77 -3.81 -4.12
C TYR A 36 14.44 -4.15 -2.66
N ALA A 37 15.47 -4.44 -1.84
CA ALA A 37 15.27 -4.83 -0.45
C ALA A 37 14.58 -3.71 0.37
N ALA A 38 14.93 -2.45 0.12
CA ALA A 38 14.31 -1.32 0.80
C ALA A 38 12.86 -1.11 0.36
N GLN A 39 12.56 -1.24 -0.93
CA GLN A 39 11.17 -1.16 -1.44
C GLN A 39 10.30 -2.29 -0.89
N LYS A 40 10.79 -3.53 -0.87
CA LYS A 40 10.07 -4.66 -0.31
C LYS A 40 9.70 -4.45 1.17
N VAL A 41 10.64 -3.94 1.98
CA VAL A 41 10.36 -3.64 3.39
C VAL A 41 9.25 -2.59 3.53
N ALA A 42 9.25 -1.57 2.67
CA ALA A 42 8.19 -0.57 2.64
C ALA A 42 6.83 -1.19 2.27
N HIS A 43 6.78 -2.05 1.25
CA HIS A 43 5.56 -2.79 0.86
C HIS A 43 5.00 -3.62 2.01
N GLU A 44 5.86 -4.42 2.66
CA GLU A 44 5.47 -5.28 3.78
C GLU A 44 4.94 -4.47 4.97
N ASP A 45 5.55 -3.31 5.28
CA ASP A 45 5.08 -2.42 6.34
C ASP A 45 3.70 -1.85 6.01
N PHE A 46 3.45 -1.46 4.76
CA PHE A 46 2.15 -0.96 4.34
C PHE A 46 1.06 -2.02 4.44
N ILE A 47 1.31 -3.24 3.95
CA ILE A 47 0.36 -4.35 4.06
C ILE A 47 0.01 -4.62 5.54
N LYS A 48 0.99 -4.58 6.43
CA LYS A 48 0.75 -4.74 7.88
C LYS A 48 -0.13 -3.62 8.45
N ARG A 49 0.13 -2.36 8.06
CA ARG A 49 -0.69 -1.21 8.50
C ARG A 49 -2.13 -1.32 8.01
N LEU A 50 -2.33 -1.73 6.75
CA LEU A 50 -3.64 -1.91 6.16
C LEU A 50 -4.41 -3.07 6.83
N ALA A 51 -3.73 -4.19 7.12
CA ALA A 51 -4.31 -5.29 7.88
C ALA A 51 -4.71 -4.86 9.30
N LYS A 52 -3.88 -4.06 9.97
CA LYS A 52 -4.21 -3.50 11.28
C LYS A 52 -5.45 -2.59 11.20
N LEU A 53 -5.51 -1.72 10.20
CA LEU A 53 -6.68 -0.86 9.98
C LEU A 53 -7.95 -1.70 9.80
N ARG A 54 -7.90 -2.77 9.00
CA ARG A 54 -9.04 -3.67 8.83
C ARG A 54 -9.47 -4.29 10.16
N SER A 55 -8.51 -4.77 10.95
CA SER A 55 -8.78 -5.32 12.28
C SER A 55 -9.42 -4.29 13.23
N ASP A 56 -8.90 -3.06 13.26
CA ASP A 56 -9.43 -1.98 14.11
C ASP A 56 -10.85 -1.59 13.67
N TYR A 57 -11.11 -1.55 12.36
CA TYR A 57 -12.41 -1.27 11.79
C TYR A 57 -13.44 -2.33 12.20
N ASP A 58 -13.10 -3.61 12.05
CA ASP A 58 -13.97 -4.73 12.41
C ASP A 58 -14.25 -4.76 13.92
N ALA A 59 -13.23 -4.55 14.75
CA ALA A 59 -13.35 -4.50 16.21
C ALA A 59 -14.21 -3.32 16.71
N SER A 60 -14.19 -2.19 15.99
CA SER A 60 -15.01 -1.02 16.32
C SER A 60 -16.49 -1.15 15.95
N GLY A 61 -16.90 -2.29 15.36
CA GLY A 61 -18.24 -2.45 14.82
C GLY A 61 -18.49 -1.59 13.58
N GLY A 62 -17.43 -1.21 12.85
CA GLY A 62 -17.50 -0.40 11.64
C GLY A 62 -17.58 1.11 11.89
N SER A 63 -16.85 1.62 12.87
CA SER A 63 -16.83 3.05 13.22
C SER A 63 -16.17 3.88 12.12
N LEU A 64 -16.90 4.89 11.63
CA LEU A 64 -16.40 5.84 10.63
C LEU A 64 -15.19 6.66 11.13
N LEU A 65 -15.10 6.90 12.44
CA LEU A 65 -14.01 7.68 13.04
C LEU A 65 -12.66 6.95 12.92
N VAL A 66 -12.66 5.62 13.04
CA VAL A 66 -11.46 4.77 12.85
C VAL A 66 -10.95 4.88 11.41
N ILE A 67 -11.87 4.96 10.45
CA ILE A 67 -11.56 5.09 9.03
C ILE A 67 -11.00 6.47 8.71
N LEU A 68 -11.63 7.54 9.20
CA LEU A 68 -11.17 8.90 8.90
C LEU A 68 -9.73 9.13 9.38
N ASN A 69 -9.40 8.64 10.57
CA ASN A 69 -8.04 8.74 11.12
C ASN A 69 -7.03 7.89 10.34
N ALA A 70 -7.47 6.79 9.72
CA ALA A 70 -6.60 5.90 8.98
C ALA A 70 -6.48 6.24 7.49
N ASN A 71 -7.49 6.88 6.90
CA ASN A 71 -7.51 7.29 5.51
C ASN A 71 -6.37 8.29 5.23
N GLN A 72 -6.14 9.22 6.16
CA GLN A 72 -5.02 10.15 6.06
C GLN A 72 -3.68 9.40 5.98
N ILE A 73 -3.48 8.40 6.84
CA ILE A 73 -2.23 7.63 6.91
C ILE A 73 -2.02 6.78 5.65
N VAL A 74 -3.08 6.13 5.15
CA VAL A 74 -3.01 5.27 3.96
C VAL A 74 -2.76 6.09 2.70
N VAL A 75 -3.48 7.20 2.53
CA VAL A 75 -3.32 8.09 1.38
C VAL A 75 -1.94 8.76 1.40
N ASP A 76 -1.51 9.28 2.55
CA ASP A 76 -0.20 9.92 2.67
C ASP A 76 0.93 8.93 2.40
N TRP A 77 0.81 7.68 2.88
CA TRP A 77 1.81 6.65 2.58
C TRP A 77 1.85 6.35 1.08
N LEU A 78 0.70 6.15 0.45
CA LEU A 78 0.62 5.79 -0.98
C LEU A 78 1.22 6.90 -1.87
N ILE A 79 0.86 8.16 -1.59
CA ILE A 79 1.40 9.32 -2.32
C ILE A 79 2.92 9.41 -2.17
N ASN A 80 3.42 9.25 -0.94
CA ASN A 80 4.85 9.33 -0.67
C ASN A 80 5.63 8.16 -1.26
N HIS A 81 5.08 6.95 -1.25
CA HIS A 81 5.68 5.77 -1.84
C HIS A 81 5.83 5.93 -3.36
N ILE A 82 4.72 6.23 -4.06
CA ILE A 82 4.71 6.43 -5.51
C ILE A 82 5.64 7.57 -5.93
N SER A 83 5.59 8.70 -5.22
CA SER A 83 6.33 9.90 -5.62
C SER A 83 7.84 9.77 -5.42
N ASN A 84 8.29 8.97 -4.44
CA ASN A 84 9.69 8.94 -4.02
C ASN A 84 10.40 7.60 -4.25
N MET A 85 9.68 6.48 -4.26
CA MET A 85 10.25 5.13 -4.42
C MET A 85 10.00 4.64 -5.83
N ASP A 86 8.74 4.58 -6.28
CA ASP A 86 8.40 3.95 -7.58
C ASP A 86 8.96 4.76 -8.75
N LYS A 87 8.99 6.08 -8.60
CA LYS A 87 9.67 6.98 -9.55
C LYS A 87 11.15 6.63 -9.75
N LYS A 88 11.85 6.15 -8.73
CA LYS A 88 13.26 5.75 -8.85
C LYS A 88 13.43 4.47 -9.68
N ILE A 89 12.46 3.55 -9.65
CA ILE A 89 12.45 2.40 -10.56
C ILE A 89 12.45 2.91 -12.00
N GLY A 90 11.54 3.84 -12.33
CA GLY A 90 11.46 4.45 -13.66
C GLY A 90 12.74 5.18 -14.07
N GLN A 91 13.34 5.96 -13.16
CA GLN A 91 14.62 6.64 -13.40
C GLN A 91 15.77 5.65 -13.63
N PHE A 92 15.83 4.56 -12.88
CA PHE A 92 16.86 3.53 -13.05
C PHE A 92 16.76 2.90 -14.44
N VAL A 93 15.56 2.56 -14.89
CA VAL A 93 15.33 1.98 -16.22
C VAL A 93 15.66 2.97 -17.35
N ALA A 94 15.32 4.25 -17.17
CA ALA A 94 15.61 5.28 -18.17
C ALA A 94 17.12 5.58 -18.34
N ASN A 95 17.93 5.32 -17.32
CA ASN A 95 19.37 5.55 -17.33
C ASN A 95 20.19 4.25 -17.51
N LYS A 96 19.52 3.14 -17.85
CA LYS A 96 20.13 1.83 -18.09
C LYS A 96 20.43 1.63 -19.58
#